data_AF-A0A1E1WR05-F1
#
_entry.id   AF-A0A1E1WR05-F1
#
_cell.length_a   1.000
_cell.length_b   1.000
_cell.length_c   1.000
_cell.angle_alpha   90.00
_cell.angle_beta   90.00
_cell.angle_gamma   90.00
#
_symmetry.space_group_name_H-M   'P 1'
#
loop_
_entity.id
_entity.type
_entity.pdbx_description
1 polymer ?
#
loop_
_entity_poly.entity_id
_entity_poly.type
_entity_poly.pdbx_seq_one_letter_code
_entity_poly.pdbx_strand_id
1 'polypeptide(L)'
;AEDSTPQTDEEWDRPWLRNPCVGFYAWPERIEVAAPMREQSFALDLDPEDMEEGERYIYEFFVDEANVERLVRFLTVEEKKGKDKFSGVRFAMFRMLFAQFGERVMDRLVAHALRCAADPQEAPQRFA
;
A
#
# COMPACT_ATOMS: atom_id res chain seq x y z
N ALA A 1 -6.53 -29.03 11.41
CA ALA A 1 -5.27 -28.44 10.97
C ALA A 1 -5.01 -27.31 11.93
N GLU A 2 -3.91 -27.33 12.68
CA GLU A 2 -3.57 -26.24 13.59
C GLU A 2 -3.44 -24.96 12.76
N ASP A 3 -4.17 -23.90 13.15
CA ASP A 3 -3.99 -22.56 12.61
C ASP A 3 -2.58 -22.10 12.97
N SER A 4 -1.63 -22.30 12.06
CA SER A 4 -0.25 -21.86 12.20
C SER A 4 -0.14 -20.36 11.90
N THR A 5 -0.90 -19.55 12.64
CA THR A 5 -0.79 -18.09 12.57
C THR A 5 0.48 -17.67 13.31
N PRO A 6 1.40 -16.95 12.66
CA PRO A 6 2.62 -16.50 13.31
C PRO A 6 2.31 -15.66 14.55
N GLN A 7 3.07 -15.84 15.62
CA GLN A 7 2.90 -15.12 16.89
C GLN A 7 4.06 -14.20 17.23
N THR A 8 5.16 -14.29 16.48
CA THR A 8 6.41 -13.55 16.71
C THR A 8 6.90 -12.88 15.43
N ASP A 9 7.66 -11.81 15.57
CA ASP A 9 8.24 -11.09 14.44
C ASP A 9 9.19 -12.00 13.64
N GLU A 10 9.94 -12.88 14.31
CA GLU A 10 10.83 -13.83 13.65
C GLU A 10 10.08 -14.87 12.81
N GLU A 11 8.86 -15.26 13.22
CA GLU A 11 7.99 -16.13 12.42
C GLU A 11 7.36 -15.38 11.25
N TRP A 12 6.97 -14.11 11.45
CA TRP A 12 6.43 -13.26 10.40
C TRP A 12 7.46 -12.95 9.30
N ASP A 13 8.73 -12.79 9.68
CA ASP A 13 9.86 -12.49 8.79
C ASP A 13 10.35 -13.70 7.97
N ARG A 14 9.78 -14.89 8.17
CA ARG A 14 10.10 -16.07 7.36
C ARG A 14 9.61 -15.90 5.91
N PRO A 15 10.25 -16.52 4.92
CA PRO A 15 9.79 -16.41 3.53
C PRO A 15 8.39 -17.01 3.32
N TRP A 16 7.50 -16.24 2.68
CA TRP A 16 6.12 -16.65 2.40
C TRP A 16 5.90 -16.86 0.90
N LEU A 17 5.21 -17.95 0.55
CA LEU A 17 4.75 -18.18 -0.82
C LEU A 17 3.50 -17.34 -1.09
N ARG A 18 3.68 -16.22 -1.81
CA ARG A 18 2.57 -15.31 -2.14
C ARG A 18 1.67 -15.82 -3.27
N ASN A 19 2.20 -16.66 -4.16
CA ASN A 19 1.46 -17.18 -5.30
C ASN A 19 0.75 -18.49 -4.93
N PRO A 20 -0.60 -18.51 -4.84
CA PRO A 20 -1.34 -19.70 -4.42
C PRO A 20 -1.33 -20.82 -5.46
N CYS A 21 -0.89 -20.57 -6.69
CA CYS A 21 -0.86 -21.58 -7.75
C CYS A 21 0.40 -22.46 -7.71
N VAL A 22 1.46 -22.04 -7.02
CA VAL A 22 2.70 -22.83 -6.92
C VAL A 22 2.45 -24.06 -6.06
N GLY A 23 2.77 -25.24 -6.61
CA GLY A 23 2.54 -26.52 -5.91
C GLY A 23 1.11 -27.07 -6.02
N PHE A 24 0.16 -26.34 -6.63
CA PHE A 24 -1.22 -26.83 -6.79
C PHE A 24 -1.31 -28.04 -7.72
N TYR A 25 -0.66 -27.98 -8.89
CA TYR A 25 -0.58 -29.10 -9.83
C TYR A 25 0.73 -29.88 -9.65
N ALA A 26 1.85 -29.18 -9.62
CA ALA A 26 3.18 -29.73 -9.39
C ALA A 26 4.12 -28.65 -8.81
N TRP A 27 5.17 -29.08 -8.13
CA TRP A 27 6.23 -28.20 -7.64
C TRP A 27 7.21 -27.84 -8.77
N PRO A 28 7.63 -26.58 -8.89
CA PRO A 28 8.69 -26.20 -9.81
C PRO A 28 10.05 -26.67 -9.26
N GLU A 29 11.07 -26.74 -10.13
CA GLU A 29 12.44 -27.09 -9.72
C GLU A 29 13.04 -26.06 -8.77
N ARG A 30 12.66 -24.79 -8.92
CA ARG A 30 13.08 -23.67 -8.07
C ARG A 30 11.89 -22.78 -7.74
N ILE A 31 11.84 -22.29 -6.51
CA ILE A 31 10.84 -21.35 -6.02
C ILE A 31 11.57 -20.08 -5.58
N GLU A 32 11.13 -18.96 -6.11
CA GLU A 32 11.58 -17.64 -5.66
C GLU A 32 10.55 -17.08 -4.69
N VAL A 33 11.05 -16.60 -3.55
CA VAL A 33 10.26 -15.98 -2.47
C VAL A 33 10.92 -14.67 -2.10
N ALA A 34 10.14 -13.75 -1.54
CA ALA A 34 10.69 -12.52 -1.01
C ALA A 34 11.68 -12.83 0.12
N ALA A 35 12.79 -12.09 0.16
CA ALA A 35 13.75 -12.14 1.26
C ALA A 35 13.08 -11.62 2.56
N PRO A 36 13.63 -11.93 3.74
CA PRO A 36 13.25 -11.29 5.00
C PRO A 36 13.24 -9.76 4.88
N MET A 37 12.36 -9.08 5.62
CA MET A 37 12.17 -7.62 5.57
C MET A 37 13.48 -6.87 5.81
N ARG A 38 14.29 -7.34 6.77
CA ARG A 38 15.61 -6.77 7.12
C ARG A 38 16.66 -6.83 6.00
N GLU A 39 16.45 -7.69 4.99
CA GLU A 39 17.36 -7.87 3.86
C GLU A 39 16.85 -7.11 2.61
N GLN A 40 15.65 -6.53 2.67
CA GLN A 40 15.08 -5.73 1.61
C GLN A 40 15.42 -4.25 1.84
N SER A 41 15.53 -3.48 0.76
CA SER A 41 15.80 -2.04 0.80
C SER A 41 14.58 -1.27 0.30
N PHE A 42 14.06 -0.36 1.12
CA PHE A 42 12.95 0.52 0.77
C PHE A 42 13.33 1.99 0.96
N ALA A 43 12.66 2.90 0.24
CA ALA A 43 12.86 4.35 0.46
C ALA A 43 12.46 4.78 1.88
N LEU A 44 11.54 4.05 2.53
CA LEU A 44 11.22 4.20 3.96
C LEU A 44 12.49 4.27 4.83
N ASP A 45 13.50 3.45 4.51
CA ASP A 45 14.72 3.28 5.29
C ASP A 45 15.77 4.38 5.02
N LEU A 46 15.51 5.27 4.05
CA LEU A 46 16.41 6.32 3.62
C LEU A 46 15.96 7.69 4.16
N ASP A 47 16.94 8.54 4.46
CA ASP A 47 16.68 9.97 4.62
C ASP A 47 16.31 10.59 3.25
N PRO A 48 15.45 11.62 3.20
CA PRO A 48 15.02 12.20 1.92
C PRO A 48 16.15 12.67 1.01
N GLU A 49 17.28 13.08 1.59
CA GLU A 49 18.49 13.50 0.88
C GLU A 49 19.21 12.35 0.16
N ASP A 50 19.02 11.12 0.63
CA ASP A 50 19.64 9.91 0.09
C ASP A 50 18.70 9.13 -0.86
N MET A 51 17.44 9.57 -1.00
CA MET A 51 16.49 9.00 -1.94
C MET A 51 16.85 9.32 -3.40
N GLU A 52 16.50 8.42 -4.32
CA GLU A 52 16.55 8.73 -5.74
C GLU A 52 15.66 9.94 -6.05
N GLU A 53 16.06 10.77 -7.02
CA GLU A 53 15.42 12.07 -7.28
C GLU A 53 13.89 11.94 -7.46
N GLY A 54 13.45 10.92 -8.20
CA GLY A 54 12.03 10.66 -8.43
C GLY A 54 11.28 10.20 -7.18
N GLU A 55 11.92 9.38 -6.32
CA GLU A 55 11.33 8.93 -5.06
C GLU A 55 11.17 10.09 -4.10
N ARG A 56 12.18 10.97 -4.03
CA ARG A 56 12.15 12.17 -3.21
C ARG A 56 10.99 13.08 -3.57
N TYR A 57 10.75 13.35 -4.86
CA TYR A 57 9.61 14.18 -5.27
C TYR A 57 8.25 13.56 -4.90
N ILE A 58 8.13 12.23 -5.00
CA ILE A 58 6.92 11.53 -4.58
C ILE A 58 6.77 11.64 -3.06
N TYR A 59 7.83 11.39 -2.30
CA TYR A 59 7.85 11.50 -0.85
C TYR A 59 7.44 12.90 -0.39
N GLU A 60 8.09 13.95 -0.91
CA GLU A 60 7.81 15.36 -0.60
C GLU A 60 6.36 15.74 -0.88
N PHE A 61 5.78 15.25 -1.98
CA PHE A 61 4.37 15.48 -2.30
C PHE A 61 3.44 14.89 -1.24
N PHE A 62 3.69 13.66 -0.80
CA PHE A 62 2.79 12.93 0.10
C PHE A 62 3.02 13.21 1.60
N VAL A 63 4.13 13.83 1.98
CA VAL A 63 4.31 14.33 3.36
C VAL A 63 3.73 15.73 3.58
N ASP A 64 3.48 16.47 2.51
CA ASP A 64 2.77 17.75 2.55
C ASP A 64 1.26 17.52 2.72
N GLU A 65 0.73 18.01 3.84
CA GLU A 65 -0.69 17.84 4.19
C GLU A 65 -1.64 18.54 3.22
N ALA A 66 -1.27 19.71 2.69
CA ALA A 66 -2.12 20.46 1.76
C ALA A 66 -2.21 19.73 0.40
N ASN A 67 -1.12 19.10 -0.04
CA ASN A 67 -1.11 18.27 -1.24
C ASN A 67 -1.99 17.03 -1.06
N VAL A 68 -1.86 16.32 0.06
CA VAL A 68 -2.68 15.14 0.37
C VAL A 68 -4.15 15.50 0.50
N GLU A 69 -4.48 16.56 1.22
CA GLU A 69 -5.87 17.03 1.37
C GLU A 69 -6.50 17.33 0.01
N ARG A 70 -5.76 18.04 -0.85
CA ARG A 70 -6.22 18.38 -2.19
C ARG A 70 -6.39 17.14 -3.07
N LEU A 71 -5.45 16.20 -3.01
CA LEU A 71 -5.54 14.93 -3.73
C LEU A 71 -6.76 14.13 -3.28
N VAL A 72 -6.95 13.94 -1.98
CA VAL A 72 -8.10 13.21 -1.44
C VAL A 72 -9.40 13.85 -1.90
N ARG A 73 -9.51 15.18 -1.82
CA ARG A 73 -10.69 15.91 -2.30
C ARG A 73 -10.98 15.59 -3.77
N PHE A 74 -9.98 15.53 -4.64
CA PHE A 74 -10.18 15.13 -6.03
C PHE A 74 -10.61 13.69 -6.18
N LEU A 75 -10.06 12.77 -5.38
CA LEU A 75 -10.36 11.34 -5.45
C LEU A 75 -11.76 10.99 -4.93
N THR A 76 -12.34 11.84 -4.06
CA THR A 76 -13.69 11.68 -3.50
C THR A 76 -14.78 12.37 -4.30
N VAL A 77 -14.44 13.06 -5.40
CA VAL A 77 -15.44 13.63 -6.31
C VAL A 77 -16.03 12.51 -7.15
N GLU A 78 -17.36 12.42 -7.16
CA GLU A 78 -18.08 11.51 -8.05
C GLU A 78 -17.89 11.95 -9.51
N GLU A 79 -17.27 11.11 -10.34
CA GLU A 79 -17.01 11.42 -11.75
C GLU A 79 -18.26 11.17 -12.60
N LYS A 80 -18.95 10.06 -12.33
CA LYS A 80 -20.18 9.67 -13.02
C LYS A 80 -21.20 9.17 -12.01
N LYS A 81 -22.27 9.95 -11.86
CA LYS A 81 -23.36 9.65 -10.93
C LYS A 81 -23.82 8.20 -11.00
N GLY A 82 -23.59 7.43 -9.92
CA GLY A 82 -23.97 6.03 -9.78
C GLY A 82 -23.28 5.03 -10.73
N LYS A 83 -22.18 5.43 -11.40
CA LYS A 83 -21.44 4.57 -12.35
C LYS A 83 -19.96 4.43 -12.00
N ASP A 84 -19.51 5.07 -10.93
CA ASP A 84 -18.14 4.94 -10.46
C ASP A 84 -17.87 3.52 -9.98
N LYS A 85 -16.71 2.99 -10.36
CA LYS A 85 -16.26 1.64 -10.04
C LYS A 85 -14.92 1.71 -9.35
N PHE A 86 -14.58 0.62 -8.66
CA PHE A 86 -13.23 0.43 -8.16
C PHE A 86 -12.20 0.61 -9.28
N SER A 87 -11.19 1.44 -9.02
CA SER A 87 -10.11 1.72 -9.97
C SER A 87 -8.87 0.94 -9.60
N GLY A 88 -8.55 -0.10 -10.39
CA GLY A 88 -7.32 -0.87 -10.23
C GLY A 88 -6.05 -0.02 -10.35
N VAL A 89 -6.12 1.09 -11.10
CA VAL A 89 -5.02 2.05 -11.24
C VAL A 89 -4.80 2.82 -9.94
N ARG A 90 -5.87 3.33 -9.32
CA ARG A 90 -5.79 4.04 -8.02
C ARG A 90 -5.29 3.08 -6.93
N PHE A 91 -5.81 1.86 -6.91
CA PHE A 91 -5.33 0.83 -6.01
C PHE A 91 -3.84 0.53 -6.19
N ALA A 92 -3.37 0.33 -7.42
CA ALA A 92 -1.97 0.06 -7.69
C ALA A 92 -1.06 1.22 -7.26
N MET A 93 -1.51 2.47 -7.47
CA MET A 93 -0.80 3.67 -7.00
C MET A 93 -0.60 3.65 -5.48
N PHE A 94 -1.67 3.50 -4.69
CA PHE A 94 -1.56 3.44 -3.23
C PHE A 94 -0.75 2.24 -2.74
N ARG A 95 -0.94 1.06 -3.36
CA ARG A 95 -0.17 -0.14 -3.03
C ARG A 95 1.33 0.08 -3.21
N MET A 96 1.76 0.71 -4.30
CA MET A 96 3.17 1.01 -4.56
C MET A 96 3.68 2.09 -3.60
N LEU A 97 2.88 3.12 -3.33
CA LEU A 97 3.22 4.20 -2.41
C LEU A 97 3.49 3.66 -1.00
N PHE A 98 2.59 2.83 -0.46
CA PHE A 98 2.75 2.26 0.87
C PHE A 98 3.87 1.23 0.94
N ALA A 99 4.09 0.47 -0.13
CA ALA A 99 5.21 -0.46 -0.20
C ALA A 99 6.57 0.25 -0.15
N GLN A 100 6.67 1.47 -0.71
CA GLN A 100 7.95 2.18 -0.80
C GLN A 100 8.23 3.10 0.39
N PHE A 101 7.21 3.80 0.90
CA PHE A 101 7.38 4.84 1.92
C PHE A 101 6.77 4.49 3.29
N GLY A 102 6.05 3.37 3.39
CA GLY A 102 5.50 2.85 4.65
C GLY A 102 4.67 3.87 5.43
N GLU A 103 4.86 3.86 6.75
CA GLU A 103 4.14 4.69 7.73
C GLU A 103 4.31 6.20 7.49
N ARG A 104 5.47 6.65 6.99
CA ARG A 104 5.78 8.07 6.77
C ARG A 104 4.77 8.77 5.87
N VAL A 105 4.18 8.03 4.93
CA VAL A 105 3.14 8.50 4.01
C VAL A 105 1.76 7.96 4.38
N MET A 106 1.69 6.72 4.89
CA MET A 106 0.43 6.03 5.16
C MET A 106 -0.42 6.74 6.21
N ASP A 107 0.16 7.26 7.30
CA ASP A 107 -0.61 7.77 8.45
C ASP A 107 -1.60 8.87 8.07
N ARG A 108 -1.16 9.80 7.22
CA ARG A 108 -2.01 10.90 6.72
C ARG A 108 -3.16 10.35 5.89
N LEU A 109 -2.87 9.46 4.95
CA LEU A 109 -3.88 8.86 4.07
C LEU A 109 -4.88 7.99 4.84
N VAL A 110 -4.43 7.26 5.87
CA VAL A 110 -5.31 6.47 6.76
C VAL A 110 -6.25 7.37 7.54
N ALA A 111 -5.79 8.51 8.05
CA ALA A 111 -6.66 9.47 8.73
C ALA A 111 -7.78 10.00 7.80
N HIS A 112 -7.45 10.26 6.52
CA HIS A 112 -8.46 10.61 5.51
C HIS A 112 -9.40 9.43 5.20
N ALA A 113 -8.87 8.22 5.02
CA ALA A 113 -9.66 7.03 4.70
C ALA A 113 -10.67 6.71 5.80
N LEU A 114 -10.28 6.79 7.08
CA LEU A 114 -11.18 6.59 8.21
C LEU A 114 -12.34 7.60 8.23
N ARG A 115 -12.06 8.89 7.92
CA ARG A 115 -13.12 9.90 7.80
C ARG A 115 -14.06 9.59 6.63
N CYS A 116 -13.51 9.21 5.48
CA CYS A 116 -14.28 8.87 4.29
C CYS A 116 -15.12 7.60 4.46
N ALA A 117 -14.62 6.60 5.19
CA ALA A 117 -15.35 5.38 5.51
C ALA A 117 -16.58 5.63 6.40
N ALA A 118 -16.51 6.65 7.26
CA ALA A 118 -17.61 7.05 8.12
C ALA A 118 -18.65 7.96 7.42
N ASP A 119 -18.35 8.44 6.20
CA ASP A 119 -19.26 9.31 5.46
C ASP A 119 -20.44 8.49 4.90
N PRO A 120 -21.69 8.96 5.01
CA PRO A 120 -22.86 8.26 4.45
C PRO A 120 -22.91 8.27 2.91
N GLN A 121 -22.14 9.13 2.25
CA GLN A 121 -22.10 9.22 0.79
C GLN A 121 -21.19 8.15 0.18
N GLU A 122 -21.60 7.62 -0.96
CA GLU A 122 -20.90 6.53 -1.64
C GLU A 122 -19.54 6.98 -2.22
N ALA A 123 -19.43 8.22 -2.68
CA ALA A 123 -18.20 8.69 -3.35
C ALA A 123 -16.98 8.75 -2.40
N PRO A 124 -17.08 9.30 -1.17
CA PRO A 124 -16.02 9.17 -0.17
C PRO A 124 -15.70 7.71 0.20
N GLN A 125 -16.72 6.86 0.37
CA GLN A 125 -16.51 5.45 0.71
C GLN A 125 -15.71 4.67 -0.35
N ARG A 126 -15.75 5.08 -1.62
CA ARG A 126 -14.93 4.47 -2.69
C ARG A 126 -13.45 4.82 -2.62
N PHE A 127 -13.10 5.89 -1.90
CA PHE A 127 -11.70 6.25 -1.63
C PHE A 127 -11.12 5.45 -0.46
N ALA A 128 -11.93 5.23 0.58
CA ALA A 128 -11.53 4.48 1.78
C ALA A 128 -11.24 3.00 1.48
#